data_AF-A0A1I6JVA6-F1
#
_entry.id   AF-A0A1I6JVA6-F1
#
_cell.length_a   1.000
_cell.length_b   1.000
_cell.length_c   1.000
_cell.angle_alpha   90.00
_cell.angle_beta   90.00
_cell.angle_gamma   90.00
#
_symmetry.space_group_name_H-M   'P 1'
#
loop_
_entity.id
_entity.type
_entity.pdbx_description
1 polymer ?
#
loop_
_entity_poly.entity_id
_entity_poly.type
_entity_poly.pdbx_seq_one_letter_code
_entity_poly.pdbx_strand_id
1 'polypeptide(L)'
;MKIKNTILILAYILVFSSCASDDDNTPTQIDREPETVIEQTAIINFTNEESNEIDFGDVVVDIITTQVFNIENTGNSDLNITNIVIPDNYTIDISSTTITPNTNKDFTITFSPTEILDYSNVIQIESNATGGNDTITITGFGVSPIYDGSIVLNTQEEVDHFGKLGYTSITGGLNIGQVTSIASTIVDLEPLNKILEVGFLEVFSTTSLENLNGLEKLNVINSIQMVSNSALKNIDALKSVTKLEGYINFLSNNSLTKIDGLENLIEVKENVRFNNNALLENIDGLSSLKSVGTDFDLLGSPLIENLNGLSSLENVGVELHVSGSLLLENLNGLSNLKSASLLRFSDNVSLYDYCGIKDLLTNDGANLYHNGQRYNRFNPTKSEVVNSTCSELVPLGVYDGNLLMDSNSDIEKFVSKNFHTIRGSFGVNGQAITNLDFLENLETVTSDLNIRNTDLTNLDGLDKLIYVNQLFIQENAMLADYCGLNSFIENGTINNTGDYRYIITDNLYNPTLEDLQNGQCTD
;
A
#
# COMPACT_ATOMS: atom_id res chain seq x y z
N MET A 1 -23.46 4.43 -30.18
CA MET A 1 -23.33 5.15 -31.47
C MET A 1 -23.79 4.21 -32.58
N LYS A 2 -24.64 4.72 -33.46
CA LYS A 2 -25.54 3.99 -34.35
C LYS A 2 -24.94 3.93 -35.77
N ILE A 3 -25.28 2.87 -36.49
CA ILE A 3 -25.38 2.71 -37.96
C ILE A 3 -24.26 1.91 -38.66
N LYS A 4 -24.73 0.75 -39.12
CA LYS A 4 -24.17 -0.24 -40.04
C LYS A 4 -24.40 0.15 -41.51
N ASN A 5 -23.53 -0.39 -42.35
CA ASN A 5 -23.72 -0.90 -43.71
C ASN A 5 -24.16 0.08 -44.81
N THR A 6 -23.29 0.19 -45.82
CA THR A 6 -23.70 0.50 -47.19
C THR A 6 -22.91 -0.41 -48.14
N ILE A 7 -23.63 -1.33 -48.78
CA ILE A 7 -23.22 -2.08 -49.96
C ILE A 7 -23.55 -1.20 -51.17
N LEU A 8 -22.61 -0.98 -52.09
CA LEU A 8 -22.96 -0.52 -53.44
C LEU A 8 -22.14 -1.27 -54.49
N ILE A 9 -22.89 -1.98 -55.33
CA ILE A 9 -22.51 -2.70 -56.54
C ILE A 9 -22.27 -1.67 -57.65
N LEU A 10 -21.22 -1.81 -58.45
CA LEU A 10 -21.07 -1.06 -59.70
C LEU A 10 -21.01 -2.01 -60.90
N ALA A 11 -21.87 -1.68 -61.86
CA ALA A 11 -22.34 -2.52 -62.94
C ALA A 11 -21.47 -2.41 -64.21
N TYR A 12 -21.43 -3.53 -64.92
CA TYR A 12 -21.01 -3.69 -66.31
C TYR A 12 -21.73 -2.73 -67.26
N ILE A 13 -21.00 -2.11 -68.18
CA ILE A 13 -21.54 -1.52 -69.41
C ILE A 13 -20.94 -2.28 -70.59
N LEU A 14 -21.79 -3.08 -71.24
CA LEU A 14 -21.60 -3.65 -72.57
C LEU A 14 -22.08 -2.64 -73.61
N VAL A 15 -21.22 -2.31 -74.58
CA VAL A 15 -21.64 -1.66 -75.83
C VAL A 15 -21.36 -2.62 -76.98
N PHE A 16 -22.42 -3.06 -77.65
CA PHE A 16 -22.36 -3.74 -78.94
C PHE A 16 -22.55 -2.68 -80.05
N SER A 17 -21.73 -2.74 -81.10
CA SER A 17 -22.13 -2.25 -82.43
C SER A 17 -21.75 -3.25 -83.52
N SER A 18 -22.73 -3.54 -84.35
CA SER A 18 -22.81 -4.53 -85.42
C SER A 18 -21.94 -4.23 -86.65
N CYS A 19 -21.61 -5.27 -87.45
CA CYS A 19 -22.15 -5.49 -88.80
C CYS A 19 -21.62 -6.78 -89.47
N ALA A 20 -22.57 -7.59 -89.95
CA ALA A 20 -22.65 -8.40 -91.19
C ALA A 20 -21.48 -9.28 -91.73
N SER A 21 -21.85 -10.55 -91.96
CA SER A 21 -21.51 -11.56 -93.00
C SER A 21 -20.94 -11.04 -94.34
N ASP A 22 -20.09 -11.72 -95.11
CA ASP A 22 -19.80 -13.15 -95.33
C ASP A 22 -18.37 -13.34 -95.89
N ASP A 23 -17.92 -14.59 -95.80
CA ASP A 23 -16.99 -15.34 -96.67
C ASP A 23 -15.45 -15.30 -96.52
N ASP A 24 -14.97 -16.51 -96.24
CA ASP A 24 -13.81 -17.22 -96.80
C ASP A 24 -12.41 -17.12 -96.14
N ASN A 25 -12.09 -18.25 -95.50
CA ASN A 25 -10.80 -18.87 -95.21
C ASN A 25 -9.50 -18.07 -95.36
N THR A 26 -8.87 -17.79 -94.21
CA THR A 26 -7.44 -18.11 -93.97
C THR A 26 -7.20 -18.18 -92.45
N PRO A 27 -6.47 -19.18 -91.92
CA PRO A 27 -6.23 -19.27 -90.49
C PRO A 27 -5.26 -18.17 -90.07
N THR A 28 -5.74 -17.19 -89.31
CA THR A 28 -4.88 -16.22 -88.63
C THR A 28 -4.18 -16.96 -87.48
N GLN A 29 -2.85 -16.98 -87.56
CA GLN A 29 -1.97 -17.52 -86.53
C GLN A 29 -2.21 -16.71 -85.24
N ILE A 30 -2.81 -17.34 -84.23
CA ILE A 30 -2.78 -16.81 -82.87
C ILE A 30 -1.35 -17.06 -82.39
N ASP A 31 -0.48 -16.06 -82.51
CA ASP A 31 0.76 -16.04 -81.77
C ASP A 31 0.38 -16.16 -80.29
N ARG A 32 0.74 -17.30 -79.68
CA ARG A 32 0.77 -17.40 -78.24
C ARG A 32 1.77 -16.35 -77.78
N GLU A 33 1.28 -15.37 -77.00
CA GLU A 33 2.15 -14.58 -76.12
C GLU A 33 3.12 -15.56 -75.44
N PRO A 34 4.44 -15.35 -75.50
CA PRO A 34 5.35 -16.29 -74.87
C PRO A 34 4.96 -16.38 -73.41
N GLU A 35 4.70 -17.60 -72.92
CA GLU A 35 4.54 -17.85 -71.49
C GLU A 35 5.72 -17.16 -70.80
N THR A 36 5.43 -16.12 -70.03
CA THR A 36 6.42 -15.47 -69.20
C THR A 36 6.90 -16.53 -68.23
N VAL A 37 8.15 -16.98 -68.39
CA VAL A 37 8.80 -17.88 -67.44
C VAL A 37 8.93 -17.08 -66.15
N ILE A 38 8.01 -17.30 -65.21
CA ILE A 38 8.13 -16.74 -63.86
C ILE A 38 9.34 -17.45 -63.24
N GLU A 39 10.43 -16.74 -63.01
CA GLU A 39 11.57 -17.30 -62.30
C GLU A 39 11.11 -17.78 -60.92
N GLN A 40 11.41 -19.04 -60.63
CA GLN A 40 11.17 -19.61 -59.31
C GLN A 40 12.16 -18.99 -58.35
N THR A 41 11.64 -18.26 -57.36
CA THR A 41 12.42 -17.59 -56.34
C THR A 41 12.01 -18.15 -54.98
N ALA A 42 12.99 -18.54 -54.18
CA ALA A 42 12.82 -18.82 -52.76
C ALA A 42 13.57 -17.69 -52.03
N ILE A 43 12.88 -16.92 -51.19
CA ILE A 43 13.44 -15.70 -50.60
C ILE A 43 13.36 -15.83 -49.09
N ILE A 44 14.51 -15.80 -48.41
CA ILE A 44 14.58 -15.84 -46.95
C ILE A 44 14.34 -14.44 -46.41
N ASN A 45 13.41 -14.34 -45.46
CA ASN A 45 13.20 -13.12 -44.70
C ASN A 45 13.12 -13.48 -43.21
N PHE A 46 13.89 -12.80 -42.37
CA PHE A 46 13.75 -12.91 -40.92
C PHE A 46 12.74 -11.86 -40.46
N THR A 47 11.76 -12.26 -39.68
CA THR A 47 10.84 -11.31 -39.05
C THR A 47 11.16 -11.27 -37.56
N ASN A 48 11.92 -10.25 -37.14
CA ASN A 48 12.00 -9.83 -35.75
C ASN A 48 11.78 -8.32 -35.76
N GLU A 49 10.76 -7.82 -35.04
CA GLU A 49 10.06 -6.57 -35.40
C GLU A 49 10.92 -5.28 -35.40
N GLU A 50 12.16 -5.26 -34.90
CA GLU A 50 12.92 -4.01 -34.75
C GLU A 50 14.42 -4.01 -35.12
N SER A 51 15.15 -5.14 -35.24
CA SER A 51 16.63 -5.10 -35.28
C SER A 51 17.42 -6.06 -36.21
N ASN A 52 16.79 -7.01 -36.91
CA ASN A 52 17.52 -8.09 -37.64
C ASN A 52 18.54 -8.86 -36.76
N GLU A 53 18.27 -8.96 -35.46
CA GLU A 53 19.13 -9.59 -34.47
C GLU A 53 18.30 -10.40 -33.47
N ILE A 54 18.90 -11.44 -32.90
CA ILE A 54 18.36 -12.20 -31.76
C ILE A 54 19.24 -11.86 -30.56
N ASP A 55 18.79 -10.92 -29.74
CA ASP A 55 19.51 -10.49 -28.53
C ASP A 55 18.89 -11.12 -27.29
N PHE A 56 19.67 -11.93 -26.58
CA PHE A 56 19.27 -12.57 -25.32
C PHE A 56 19.42 -11.66 -24.09
N GLY A 57 20.06 -10.50 -24.22
CA GLY A 57 20.40 -9.63 -23.12
C GLY A 57 21.27 -10.35 -22.09
N ASP A 58 21.11 -9.97 -20.81
CA ASP A 58 21.83 -10.57 -19.70
C ASP A 58 21.26 -11.93 -19.31
N VAL A 59 22.09 -12.96 -19.24
CA VAL A 59 21.69 -14.30 -18.80
C VAL A 59 22.72 -14.84 -17.83
N VAL A 60 22.27 -15.28 -16.65
CA VAL A 60 23.16 -15.84 -15.65
C VAL A 60 23.88 -17.07 -16.19
N VAL A 61 25.18 -17.16 -15.94
CA VAL A 61 25.99 -18.33 -16.35
C VAL A 61 25.38 -19.64 -15.85
N ASP A 62 25.46 -20.68 -16.67
CA ASP A 62 24.86 -22.00 -16.50
C ASP A 62 23.32 -22.03 -16.43
N ILE A 63 22.65 -20.91 -16.70
CA ILE A 63 21.19 -20.84 -16.89
C ILE A 63 20.86 -20.88 -18.38
N ILE A 64 19.82 -21.63 -18.71
CA ILE A 64 19.28 -21.68 -20.06
C ILE A 64 18.12 -20.69 -20.20
N THR A 65 18.08 -19.99 -21.33
CA THR A 65 16.94 -19.15 -21.74
C THR A 65 16.59 -19.44 -23.19
N THR A 66 15.36 -19.18 -23.60
CA THR A 66 14.89 -19.44 -24.96
C THR A 66 14.28 -18.21 -25.60
N GLN A 67 14.45 -18.10 -26.92
CA GLN A 67 13.77 -17.12 -27.76
C GLN A 67 13.24 -17.79 -29.03
N VAL A 68 12.17 -17.23 -29.57
CA VAL A 68 11.58 -17.66 -30.82
C VAL A 68 11.85 -16.60 -31.87
N PHE A 69 12.32 -17.02 -33.04
CA PHE A 69 12.43 -16.18 -34.22
C PHE A 69 11.76 -16.88 -35.40
N ASN A 70 11.35 -16.10 -36.39
CA ASN A 70 10.58 -16.59 -37.51
C ASN A 70 11.34 -16.41 -38.83
N ILE A 71 11.33 -17.46 -39.65
CA ILE A 71 11.81 -17.40 -41.03
C ILE A 71 10.59 -17.46 -41.95
N GLU A 72 10.47 -16.45 -42.80
CA GLU A 72 9.44 -16.32 -43.81
C GLU A 72 10.01 -16.60 -45.21
N ASN A 73 9.23 -17.30 -46.03
CA ASN A 73 9.51 -17.44 -47.46
C ASN A 73 8.61 -16.49 -48.25
N THR A 74 9.14 -15.33 -48.66
CA THR A 74 8.41 -14.34 -49.48
C THR A 74 8.49 -14.62 -50.98
N GLY A 75 9.09 -15.76 -51.36
CA GLY A 75 9.23 -16.20 -52.74
C GLY A 75 7.99 -16.92 -53.28
N ASN A 76 8.09 -17.42 -54.51
CA ASN A 76 7.05 -18.16 -55.22
C ASN A 76 7.37 -19.67 -55.37
N SER A 77 8.48 -20.14 -54.79
CA SER A 77 8.90 -21.55 -54.74
C SER A 77 9.29 -21.98 -53.32
N ASP A 78 9.29 -23.29 -53.03
CA ASP A 78 9.60 -23.83 -51.71
C ASP A 78 11.02 -23.45 -51.26
N LEU A 79 11.13 -22.90 -50.05
CA LEU A 79 12.39 -22.66 -49.37
C LEU A 79 12.75 -23.89 -48.54
N ASN A 80 13.79 -24.61 -48.97
CA ASN A 80 14.30 -25.82 -48.33
C ASN A 80 15.55 -25.48 -47.51
N ILE A 81 15.38 -25.39 -46.19
CA ILE A 81 16.48 -25.26 -45.24
C ILE A 81 17.06 -26.64 -44.99
N THR A 82 18.30 -26.83 -45.43
CA THR A 82 19.02 -28.09 -45.32
C THR A 82 19.80 -28.23 -44.03
N ASN A 83 20.24 -27.11 -43.46
CA ASN A 83 21.00 -27.06 -42.21
C ASN A 83 20.97 -25.63 -41.63
N ILE A 84 21.17 -25.52 -40.32
CA ILE A 84 21.33 -24.26 -39.60
C ILE A 84 22.59 -24.39 -38.73
N VAL A 85 23.60 -23.55 -38.99
CA VAL A 85 24.86 -23.55 -38.24
C VAL A 85 24.72 -22.63 -37.02
N ILE A 86 24.90 -23.20 -35.83
CA ILE A 86 24.69 -22.55 -34.53
C ILE A 86 26.01 -22.56 -33.71
N PRO A 87 26.34 -21.48 -32.95
CA PRO A 87 27.54 -21.41 -32.12
C PRO A 87 27.47 -22.29 -30.84
N ASP A 88 28.63 -22.61 -30.24
CA ASP A 88 28.82 -23.60 -29.16
C ASP A 88 28.08 -23.36 -27.82
N ASN A 89 27.37 -22.24 -27.64
CA ASN A 89 26.56 -21.94 -26.44
C ASN A 89 25.07 -21.80 -26.74
N TYR A 90 24.66 -22.20 -27.95
CA TYR A 90 23.29 -22.14 -28.41
C TYR A 90 22.84 -23.50 -28.95
N THR A 91 21.54 -23.76 -28.85
CA THR A 91 20.90 -24.91 -29.51
C THR A 91 19.62 -24.46 -30.20
N ILE A 92 19.21 -25.15 -31.26
CA ILE A 92 17.96 -24.87 -31.99
C ILE A 92 17.09 -26.12 -32.04
N ASP A 93 15.78 -25.95 -31.98
CA ASP A 93 14.80 -27.04 -32.00
C ASP A 93 14.66 -27.71 -33.38
N ILE A 94 14.78 -26.93 -34.47
CA ILE A 94 14.63 -27.38 -35.85
C ILE A 94 15.88 -26.96 -36.64
N SER A 95 16.64 -27.95 -37.13
CA SER A 95 17.85 -27.70 -37.94
C SER A 95 17.63 -27.80 -39.46
N SER A 96 16.49 -28.32 -39.91
CA SER A 96 16.14 -28.45 -41.33
C SER A 96 14.62 -28.52 -41.52
N THR A 97 14.08 -27.85 -42.54
CA THR A 97 12.65 -27.84 -42.85
C THR A 97 12.39 -27.28 -44.25
N THR A 98 11.17 -27.46 -44.75
CA THR A 98 10.67 -26.73 -45.93
C THR A 98 9.66 -25.68 -45.49
N ILE A 99 9.76 -24.48 -46.04
CA ILE A 99 8.82 -23.37 -45.86
C ILE A 99 8.19 -23.07 -47.21
N THR A 100 6.88 -23.31 -47.32
CA THR A 100 6.13 -23.11 -48.57
C THR A 100 6.04 -21.62 -48.95
N PRO A 101 5.79 -21.28 -50.22
CA PRO A 101 5.67 -19.89 -50.67
C PRO A 101 4.68 -19.07 -49.85
N ASN A 102 5.07 -17.85 -49.48
CA ASN A 102 4.27 -16.89 -48.70
C ASN A 102 3.78 -17.45 -47.35
N THR A 103 4.59 -18.33 -46.75
CA THR A 103 4.37 -18.85 -45.40
C THR A 103 5.62 -18.66 -44.56
N ASN A 104 5.50 -18.91 -43.26
CA ASN A 104 6.59 -18.77 -42.32
C ASN A 104 6.68 -19.94 -41.34
N LYS A 105 7.79 -20.03 -40.64
CA LYS A 105 8.05 -21.06 -39.65
C LYS A 105 8.81 -20.48 -38.46
N ASP A 106 8.32 -20.79 -37.26
CA ASP A 106 8.98 -20.45 -36.01
C ASP A 106 10.09 -21.44 -35.69
N PHE A 107 11.18 -20.90 -35.13
CA PHE A 107 12.35 -21.62 -34.65
C PHE A 107 12.64 -21.17 -33.22
N THR A 108 12.88 -22.13 -32.32
CA THR A 108 13.22 -21.86 -30.93
C THR A 108 14.72 -22.04 -30.72
N ILE A 109 15.41 -20.95 -30.35
CA ILE A 109 16.81 -20.99 -29.95
C ILE A 109 16.89 -20.98 -28.42
N THR A 110 17.79 -21.81 -27.90
CA THR A 110 18.19 -21.81 -26.49
C THR A 110 19.60 -21.24 -26.38
N PHE A 111 19.82 -20.32 -25.45
CA PHE A 111 21.13 -19.80 -25.07
C PHE A 111 21.51 -20.34 -23.69
N SER A 112 22.75 -20.79 -23.52
CA SER A 112 23.31 -21.36 -22.28
C SER A 112 24.73 -20.85 -22.07
N PRO A 113 24.93 -19.59 -21.63
CA PRO A 113 26.28 -19.06 -21.38
C PRO A 113 26.99 -19.86 -20.30
N THR A 114 28.27 -20.14 -20.50
CA THR A 114 29.13 -20.87 -19.55
C THR A 114 30.17 -19.98 -18.89
N GLU A 115 30.35 -18.75 -19.38
CA GLU A 115 31.31 -17.76 -18.87
C GLU A 115 30.68 -16.37 -18.82
N ILE A 116 31.21 -15.49 -17.95
CA ILE A 116 30.81 -14.08 -17.90
C ILE A 116 31.49 -13.37 -19.07
N LEU A 117 30.78 -13.27 -20.19
CA LEU A 117 31.33 -12.83 -21.47
C LEU A 117 30.24 -12.28 -22.39
N ASP A 118 30.61 -11.34 -23.25
CA ASP A 118 29.80 -10.87 -24.38
C ASP A 118 29.90 -11.87 -25.55
N TYR A 119 28.78 -12.54 -25.82
CA TYR A 119 28.63 -13.45 -26.94
C TYR A 119 28.04 -12.67 -28.11
N SER A 120 28.82 -12.51 -29.18
CA SER A 120 28.34 -11.93 -30.44
C SER A 120 28.74 -12.84 -31.59
N ASN A 121 27.76 -13.51 -32.18
CA ASN A 121 27.95 -14.52 -33.22
C ASN A 121 26.91 -14.34 -34.34
N VAL A 122 26.99 -15.22 -35.35
CA VAL A 122 26.05 -15.25 -36.47
C VAL A 122 25.51 -16.67 -36.62
N ILE A 123 24.20 -16.78 -36.85
CA ILE A 123 23.55 -18.01 -37.29
C ILE A 123 23.52 -18.00 -38.81
N GLN A 124 23.98 -19.10 -39.43
CA GLN A 124 23.98 -19.27 -40.89
C GLN A 124 22.89 -20.28 -41.30
N ILE A 125 22.05 -19.89 -42.27
CA ILE A 125 21.00 -20.73 -42.85
C ILE A 125 21.49 -21.30 -44.18
N GLU A 126 21.65 -22.62 -44.27
CA GLU A 126 22.01 -23.30 -45.51
C GLU A 126 20.73 -23.77 -46.22
N SER A 127 20.41 -23.17 -47.38
CA SER A 127 19.16 -23.43 -48.10
C SER A 127 19.28 -23.30 -49.63
N ASN A 128 18.17 -23.51 -50.34
CA ASN A 128 18.04 -23.25 -51.79
C ASN A 128 17.60 -21.80 -52.12
N ALA A 129 17.70 -20.86 -51.18
CA ALA A 129 17.27 -19.49 -51.40
C ALA A 129 18.01 -18.82 -52.57
N THR A 130 17.26 -18.06 -53.35
CA THR A 130 17.75 -17.28 -54.50
C THR A 130 17.91 -15.80 -54.15
N GLY A 131 17.51 -15.38 -52.94
CA GLY A 131 17.64 -14.01 -52.43
C GLY A 131 17.24 -13.91 -50.95
N GLY A 132 17.44 -12.74 -50.36
CA GLY A 132 17.26 -12.50 -48.92
C GLY A 132 18.59 -12.55 -48.15
N ASN A 133 18.51 -12.42 -46.83
CA ASN A 133 19.67 -12.59 -45.95
C ASN A 133 19.65 -14.02 -45.41
N ASP A 134 20.75 -14.75 -45.55
CA ASP A 134 20.92 -16.13 -45.06
C ASP A 134 21.60 -16.17 -43.68
N THR A 135 21.84 -15.01 -43.09
CA THR A 135 22.47 -14.84 -41.78
C THR A 135 21.64 -13.95 -40.86
N ILE A 136 21.68 -14.25 -39.57
CA ILE A 136 21.12 -13.42 -38.51
C ILE A 136 22.12 -13.31 -37.36
N THR A 137 22.32 -12.09 -36.85
CA THR A 137 23.18 -11.86 -35.68
C THR A 137 22.50 -12.42 -34.44
N ILE A 138 23.27 -13.07 -33.58
CA ILE A 138 22.83 -13.54 -32.27
C ILE A 138 23.77 -13.03 -31.19
N THR A 139 23.19 -12.39 -30.17
CA THR A 139 23.92 -11.78 -29.06
C THR A 139 23.37 -12.21 -27.71
N GLY A 140 24.17 -12.01 -26.67
CA GLY A 140 23.80 -12.19 -25.28
C GLY A 140 25.01 -12.00 -24.37
N PHE A 141 24.78 -11.59 -23.13
CA PHE A 141 25.83 -11.38 -22.14
C PHE A 141 25.69 -12.40 -21.00
N GLY A 142 26.69 -13.26 -20.83
CA GLY A 142 26.78 -14.11 -19.65
C GLY A 142 27.08 -13.25 -18.41
N VAL A 143 26.27 -13.34 -17.37
CA VAL A 143 26.42 -12.53 -16.15
C VAL A 143 26.56 -13.36 -14.88
N SER A 144 27.05 -12.69 -13.83
CA SER A 144 27.04 -13.21 -12.46
C SER A 144 25.61 -13.53 -11.99
N PRO A 145 25.40 -14.55 -11.15
CA PRO A 145 24.09 -14.79 -10.51
C PRO A 145 23.65 -13.67 -9.55
N ILE A 146 24.52 -12.70 -9.28
CA ILE A 146 24.26 -11.54 -8.42
C ILE A 146 23.97 -10.32 -9.31
N TYR A 147 22.80 -9.72 -9.13
CA TYR A 147 22.44 -8.44 -9.71
C TYR A 147 23.02 -7.29 -8.85
N ASP A 148 23.89 -6.49 -9.45
CA ASP A 148 24.50 -5.33 -8.79
C ASP A 148 23.57 -4.10 -8.90
N GLY A 149 23.15 -3.54 -7.76
CA GLY A 149 22.16 -2.48 -7.67
C GLY A 149 20.73 -2.96 -7.36
N SER A 150 19.77 -2.08 -7.61
CA SER A 150 18.34 -2.29 -7.36
C SER A 150 17.57 -2.47 -8.67
N ILE A 151 16.55 -3.32 -8.67
CA ILE A 151 15.65 -3.54 -9.80
C ILE A 151 14.23 -3.04 -9.46
N VAL A 152 13.57 -2.43 -10.44
CA VAL A 152 12.17 -2.00 -10.35
C VAL A 152 11.35 -2.75 -11.39
N LEU A 153 10.30 -3.43 -10.94
CA LEU A 153 9.39 -4.23 -11.75
C LEU A 153 7.98 -3.68 -11.57
N ASN A 154 7.41 -3.09 -12.62
CA ASN A 154 6.11 -2.42 -12.64
C ASN A 154 5.01 -3.23 -13.30
N THR A 155 5.36 -4.11 -14.25
CA THR A 155 4.41 -4.95 -15.00
C THR A 155 4.71 -6.43 -14.83
N GLN A 156 3.73 -7.28 -15.14
CA GLN A 156 3.92 -8.73 -15.10
C GLN A 156 4.97 -9.18 -16.13
N GLU A 157 5.03 -8.54 -17.29
CA GLU A 157 6.03 -8.85 -18.32
C GLU A 157 7.46 -8.61 -17.82
N GLU A 158 7.68 -7.53 -17.04
CA GLU A 158 8.98 -7.25 -16.42
C GLU A 158 9.35 -8.30 -15.36
N VAL A 159 8.39 -8.74 -14.55
CA VAL A 159 8.58 -9.84 -13.57
C VAL A 159 8.95 -11.15 -14.28
N ASP A 160 8.19 -11.51 -15.31
CA ASP A 160 8.39 -12.72 -16.09
C ASP A 160 9.74 -12.70 -16.83
N HIS A 161 10.11 -11.54 -17.37
CA HIS A 161 11.39 -11.33 -18.06
C HIS A 161 12.56 -11.45 -17.07
N PHE A 162 12.51 -10.72 -15.96
CA PHE A 162 13.59 -10.73 -14.96
C PHE A 162 13.79 -12.13 -14.35
N GLY A 163 12.71 -12.85 -14.06
CA GLY A 163 12.77 -14.23 -13.56
C GLY A 163 13.46 -15.21 -14.52
N LYS A 164 13.35 -15.00 -15.84
CA LYS A 164 14.03 -15.82 -16.85
C LYS A 164 15.54 -15.61 -16.88
N LEU A 165 16.04 -14.43 -16.48
CA LEU A 165 17.47 -14.12 -16.47
C LEU A 165 18.24 -14.96 -15.45
N GLY A 166 17.56 -15.47 -14.42
CA GLY A 166 18.09 -16.50 -13.52
C GLY A 166 18.93 -15.99 -12.35
N TYR A 167 18.84 -14.69 -12.03
CA TYR A 167 19.48 -14.13 -10.84
C TYR A 167 19.04 -14.84 -9.56
N THR A 168 19.95 -14.91 -8.58
CA THR A 168 19.69 -15.52 -7.26
C THR A 168 19.89 -14.54 -6.12
N SER A 169 20.52 -13.39 -6.37
CA SER A 169 20.70 -12.34 -5.37
C SER A 169 20.64 -10.96 -6.02
N ILE A 170 20.09 -9.99 -5.29
CA ILE A 170 20.07 -8.57 -5.66
C ILE A 170 20.74 -7.80 -4.52
N THR A 171 21.86 -7.14 -4.80
CA THR A 171 22.61 -6.40 -3.78
C THR A 171 21.85 -5.20 -3.23
N GLY A 172 21.02 -4.57 -4.06
CA GLY A 172 20.10 -3.49 -3.70
C GLY A 172 18.67 -3.98 -3.47
N GLY A 173 17.71 -3.22 -3.94
CA GLY A 173 16.29 -3.44 -3.72
C GLY A 173 15.61 -4.26 -4.81
N LEU A 174 14.73 -5.17 -4.40
CA LEU A 174 13.66 -5.69 -5.25
C LEU A 174 12.42 -4.81 -5.06
N ASN A 175 12.13 -3.97 -6.04
CA ASN A 175 11.00 -3.04 -6.00
C ASN A 175 9.89 -3.54 -6.93
N ILE A 176 8.75 -3.93 -6.35
CA ILE A 176 7.58 -4.44 -7.05
C ILE A 176 6.51 -3.35 -7.05
N GLY A 177 6.04 -2.97 -8.24
CA GLY A 177 5.16 -1.83 -8.45
C GLY A 177 5.88 -0.49 -8.30
N GLN A 178 5.09 0.58 -8.17
CA GLN A 178 5.60 1.95 -8.18
C GLN A 178 4.69 2.92 -7.42
N VAL A 179 5.29 3.98 -6.90
CA VAL A 179 4.58 5.10 -6.28
C VAL A 179 4.13 6.11 -7.37
N THR A 180 3.29 5.67 -8.32
CA THR A 180 2.71 6.56 -9.34
C THR A 180 1.18 6.44 -9.37
N SER A 181 0.53 7.31 -10.16
CA SER A 181 -0.93 7.28 -10.34
C SER A 181 -1.43 6.08 -11.13
N ILE A 182 -0.53 5.28 -11.72
CA ILE A 182 -0.87 4.09 -12.49
C ILE A 182 -0.58 2.88 -11.62
N ALA A 183 -1.65 2.20 -11.22
CA ALA A 183 -1.55 0.96 -10.47
C ALA A 183 -0.76 -0.10 -11.26
N SER A 184 0.06 -0.87 -10.55
CA SER A 184 0.77 -2.00 -11.14
C SER A 184 -0.19 -3.11 -11.58
N THR A 185 0.12 -3.74 -12.71
CA THR A 185 -0.62 -4.89 -13.27
C THR A 185 -0.12 -6.24 -12.78
N ILE A 186 0.88 -6.25 -11.88
CA ILE A 186 1.50 -7.47 -11.37
C ILE A 186 0.47 -8.27 -10.57
N VAL A 187 0.41 -9.57 -10.84
CA VAL A 187 -0.50 -10.53 -10.20
C VAL A 187 0.23 -11.74 -9.61
N ASP A 188 1.45 -12.01 -10.07
CA ASP A 188 2.20 -13.22 -9.73
C ASP A 188 3.71 -12.92 -9.62
N LEU A 189 4.34 -13.42 -8.54
CA LEU A 189 5.78 -13.32 -8.30
C LEU A 189 6.50 -14.69 -8.36
N GLU A 190 5.80 -15.78 -8.71
CA GLU A 190 6.40 -17.11 -8.94
C GLU A 190 7.62 -17.10 -9.89
N PRO A 191 7.69 -16.27 -10.95
CA PRO A 191 8.89 -16.16 -11.77
C PRO A 191 10.16 -15.79 -10.99
N LEU A 192 10.03 -15.17 -9.81
CA LEU A 192 11.14 -14.72 -8.97
C LEU A 192 11.64 -15.78 -7.96
N ASN A 193 11.14 -17.02 -8.01
CA ASN A 193 11.43 -18.09 -7.05
C ASN A 193 12.89 -18.58 -6.93
N LYS A 194 13.77 -18.04 -7.78
CA LYS A 194 15.22 -18.26 -7.71
C LYS A 194 15.94 -17.22 -6.86
N ILE A 195 15.31 -16.09 -6.56
CA ILE A 195 15.90 -15.04 -5.73
C ILE A 195 15.90 -15.50 -4.28
N LEU A 196 17.09 -15.61 -3.72
CA LEU A 196 17.35 -16.08 -2.35
C LEU A 196 17.68 -14.94 -1.41
N GLU A 197 18.19 -13.81 -1.92
CA GLU A 197 18.62 -12.70 -1.08
C GLU A 197 18.42 -11.35 -1.77
N VAL A 198 17.90 -10.37 -1.02
CA VAL A 198 17.81 -8.96 -1.44
C VAL A 198 18.32 -8.04 -0.34
N GLY A 199 18.90 -6.90 -0.73
CA GLY A 199 19.20 -5.81 0.18
C GLY A 199 17.92 -5.28 0.85
N PHE A 200 16.89 -4.93 0.07
CA PHE A 200 15.58 -4.54 0.59
C PHE A 200 14.43 -5.02 -0.31
N LEU A 201 13.24 -5.18 0.28
CA LEU A 201 12.02 -5.54 -0.43
C LEU A 201 11.01 -4.41 -0.33
N GLU A 202 10.60 -3.89 -1.49
CA GLU A 202 9.63 -2.82 -1.62
C GLU A 202 8.47 -3.30 -2.50
N VAL A 203 7.23 -3.19 -1.99
CA VAL A 203 6.00 -3.52 -2.74
C VAL A 203 5.04 -2.34 -2.65
N PHE A 204 4.80 -1.67 -3.77
CA PHE A 204 4.06 -0.42 -3.84
C PHE A 204 2.89 -0.48 -4.81
N SER A 205 1.72 -0.04 -4.32
CA SER A 205 0.57 0.26 -5.16
C SER A 205 0.19 -0.87 -6.14
N THR A 206 0.31 -2.12 -5.70
CA THR A 206 -0.16 -3.29 -6.45
C THR A 206 -1.65 -3.49 -6.19
N THR A 207 -2.48 -3.38 -7.22
CA THR A 207 -3.94 -3.48 -7.06
C THR A 207 -4.49 -4.89 -7.23
N SER A 208 -3.68 -5.82 -7.75
CA SER A 208 -4.12 -7.18 -8.10
C SER A 208 -3.24 -8.29 -7.49
N LEU A 209 -2.06 -7.96 -6.97
CA LEU A 209 -1.19 -8.89 -6.26
C LEU A 209 -1.80 -9.23 -4.89
N GLU A 210 -2.25 -10.48 -4.71
CA GLU A 210 -2.93 -10.92 -3.48
C GLU A 210 -1.98 -11.50 -2.42
N ASN A 211 -0.79 -11.93 -2.82
CA ASN A 211 0.20 -12.59 -1.98
C ASN A 211 1.61 -12.39 -2.56
N LEU A 212 2.62 -12.90 -1.87
CA LEU A 212 4.03 -12.83 -2.28
C LEU A 212 4.58 -14.19 -2.71
N ASN A 213 3.73 -15.10 -3.21
CA ASN A 213 4.17 -16.43 -3.64
C ASN A 213 5.26 -16.31 -4.70
N GLY A 214 6.23 -17.21 -4.64
CA GLY A 214 7.50 -17.10 -5.37
C GLY A 214 8.61 -16.44 -4.57
N LEU A 215 8.35 -15.83 -3.40
CA LEU A 215 9.39 -15.24 -2.55
C LEU A 215 9.68 -16.06 -1.28
N GLU A 216 9.25 -17.32 -1.18
CA GLU A 216 9.27 -18.11 0.05
C GLU A 216 10.69 -18.43 0.57
N LYS A 217 11.70 -18.28 -0.28
CA LYS A 217 13.12 -18.51 0.05
C LYS A 217 13.87 -17.20 0.30
N LEU A 218 13.20 -16.06 0.17
CA LEU A 218 13.83 -14.75 0.13
C LEU A 218 14.32 -14.35 1.53
N ASN A 219 15.63 -14.18 1.66
CA ASN A 219 16.24 -13.50 2.79
C ASN A 219 16.31 -11.99 2.50
N VAL A 220 15.71 -11.17 3.35
CA VAL A 220 15.78 -9.71 3.24
C VAL A 220 16.76 -9.20 4.28
N ILE A 221 17.78 -8.45 3.87
CA ILE A 221 18.87 -8.02 4.76
C ILE A 221 18.52 -6.74 5.52
N ASN A 222 18.05 -5.72 4.80
CA ASN A 222 17.93 -4.37 5.34
C ASN A 222 16.50 -4.04 5.76
N SER A 223 15.59 -3.83 4.81
CA SER A 223 14.24 -3.31 5.10
C SER A 223 13.15 -3.99 4.28
N ILE A 224 11.96 -4.01 4.83
CA ILE A 224 10.72 -4.43 4.16
C ILE A 224 9.73 -3.28 4.18
N GLN A 225 9.22 -2.90 3.01
CA GLN A 225 8.22 -1.86 2.87
C GLN A 225 7.10 -2.28 1.94
N MET A 226 5.87 -2.24 2.44
CA MET A 226 4.66 -2.55 1.70
C MET A 226 3.67 -1.41 1.87
N VAL A 227 3.38 -0.69 0.78
CA VAL A 227 2.53 0.50 0.85
C VAL A 227 1.46 0.49 -0.22
N SER A 228 0.22 0.75 0.20
CA SER A 228 -0.95 0.93 -0.68
C SER A 228 -1.25 -0.29 -1.57
N ASN A 229 -0.99 -1.51 -1.09
CA ASN A 229 -1.30 -2.73 -1.83
C ASN A 229 -2.73 -3.18 -1.51
N SER A 230 -3.69 -2.72 -2.31
CA SER A 230 -5.12 -2.85 -1.99
C SER A 230 -5.65 -4.28 -2.04
N ALA A 231 -4.99 -5.20 -2.75
CA ALA A 231 -5.39 -6.60 -2.87
C ALA A 231 -4.55 -7.56 -2.02
N LEU A 232 -3.42 -7.11 -1.45
CA LEU A 232 -2.50 -7.95 -0.70
C LEU A 232 -3.18 -8.45 0.59
N LYS A 233 -3.34 -9.76 0.72
CA LYS A 233 -4.03 -10.42 1.85
C LYS A 233 -3.09 -11.13 2.80
N ASN A 234 -1.98 -11.67 2.28
CA ASN A 234 -1.02 -12.43 3.06
C ASN A 234 0.43 -12.15 2.62
N ILE A 235 1.36 -12.43 3.52
CA ILE A 235 2.80 -12.22 3.35
C ILE A 235 3.59 -13.45 3.77
N ASP A 236 2.99 -14.64 3.70
CA ASP A 236 3.55 -15.89 4.24
C ASP A 236 4.89 -16.28 3.59
N ALA A 237 5.20 -15.72 2.42
CA ALA A 237 6.49 -15.87 1.78
C ALA A 237 7.66 -15.30 2.62
N LEU A 238 7.41 -14.40 3.57
CA LEU A 238 8.46 -13.75 4.38
C LEU A 238 8.99 -14.58 5.56
N LYS A 239 8.57 -15.85 5.71
CA LYS A 239 8.90 -16.70 6.87
C LYS A 239 10.39 -16.93 7.10
N SER A 240 11.22 -16.78 6.07
CA SER A 240 12.67 -16.88 6.14
C SER A 240 13.33 -15.68 6.83
N VAL A 241 12.64 -14.53 6.92
CA VAL A 241 13.20 -13.30 7.48
C VAL A 241 13.24 -13.41 9.00
N THR A 242 14.47 -13.37 9.55
CA THR A 242 14.69 -13.47 11.01
C THR A 242 15.20 -12.18 11.63
N LYS A 243 15.84 -11.31 10.84
CA LYS A 243 16.41 -10.04 11.28
C LYS A 243 16.40 -9.03 10.14
N LEU A 244 16.33 -7.75 10.49
CA LEU A 244 16.43 -6.64 9.55
C LEU A 244 17.37 -5.58 10.12
N GLU A 245 18.37 -5.19 9.32
CA GLU A 245 19.31 -4.11 9.66
C GLU A 245 18.69 -2.71 9.57
N GLY A 246 17.52 -2.59 8.94
CA GLY A 246 16.74 -1.38 8.80
C GLY A 246 15.37 -1.52 9.44
N TYR A 247 14.31 -1.29 8.66
CA TYR A 247 12.95 -1.10 9.15
C TYR A 247 11.90 -2.04 8.53
N ILE A 248 10.73 -2.09 9.16
CA ILE A 248 9.50 -2.67 8.62
C ILE A 248 8.43 -1.61 8.51
N ASN A 249 7.85 -1.43 7.32
CA ASN A 249 6.72 -0.53 7.09
C ASN A 249 5.60 -1.24 6.33
N PHE A 250 4.42 -1.35 6.94
CA PHE A 250 3.19 -1.85 6.34
C PHE A 250 2.13 -0.74 6.41
N LEU A 251 1.96 0.00 5.31
CA LEU A 251 1.15 1.21 5.29
C LEU A 251 0.00 1.09 4.27
N SER A 252 -1.24 1.30 4.70
CA SER A 252 -2.41 1.35 3.82
C SER A 252 -2.65 0.07 2.99
N ASN A 253 -2.36 -1.11 3.54
CA ASN A 253 -2.66 -2.39 2.89
C ASN A 253 -4.04 -2.89 3.33
N ASN A 254 -5.09 -2.30 2.74
CA ASN A 254 -6.47 -2.43 3.23
C ASN A 254 -7.03 -3.86 3.24
N SER A 255 -6.47 -4.79 2.46
CA SER A 255 -6.90 -6.20 2.43
C SER A 255 -6.06 -7.14 3.31
N LEU A 256 -4.98 -6.63 3.92
CA LEU A 256 -4.07 -7.44 4.74
C LEU A 256 -4.76 -7.79 6.05
N THR A 257 -4.99 -9.09 6.29
CA THR A 257 -5.69 -9.57 7.50
C THR A 257 -4.73 -10.10 8.56
N LYS A 258 -3.57 -10.61 8.16
CA LYS A 258 -2.58 -11.24 9.03
C LYS A 258 -1.16 -10.99 8.55
N ILE A 259 -0.20 -11.16 9.45
CA ILE A 259 1.23 -11.00 9.21
C ILE A 259 2.03 -12.25 9.63
N ASP A 260 1.42 -13.43 9.56
CA ASP A 260 2.01 -14.73 9.98
C ASP A 260 3.34 -15.03 9.26
N GLY A 261 3.57 -14.43 8.10
CA GLY A 261 4.85 -14.42 7.41
C GLY A 261 6.03 -13.87 8.23
N LEU A 262 5.79 -13.12 9.31
CA LEU A 262 6.84 -12.57 10.18
C LEU A 262 7.15 -13.44 11.41
N GLU A 263 6.57 -14.64 11.54
CA GLU A 263 6.63 -15.47 12.76
C GLU A 263 8.04 -15.78 13.28
N ASN A 264 9.06 -15.72 12.41
CA ASN A 264 10.46 -15.98 12.75
C ASN A 264 11.30 -14.70 12.94
N LEU A 265 10.70 -13.52 12.81
CA LEU A 265 11.37 -12.24 12.97
C LEU A 265 11.73 -12.00 14.45
N ILE A 266 13.01 -11.85 14.74
CA ILE A 266 13.56 -11.70 16.09
C ILE A 266 13.94 -10.24 16.38
N GLU A 267 14.44 -9.52 15.38
CA GLU A 267 15.07 -8.21 15.60
C GLU A 267 14.90 -7.29 14.39
N VAL A 268 14.55 -6.04 14.66
CA VAL A 268 14.55 -4.93 13.68
C VAL A 268 15.39 -3.80 14.26
N LYS A 269 16.44 -3.39 13.56
CA LYS A 269 17.40 -2.39 14.07
C LYS A 269 16.86 -0.96 14.08
N GLU A 270 15.90 -0.64 13.21
CA GLU A 270 15.24 0.66 13.19
C GLU A 270 13.77 0.51 13.63
N ASN A 271 12.82 1.04 12.86
CA ASN A 271 11.42 1.12 13.23
C ASN A 271 10.58 -0.05 12.69
N VAL A 272 9.50 -0.37 13.39
CA VAL A 272 8.42 -1.24 12.94
C VAL A 272 7.14 -0.42 12.89
N ARG A 273 6.54 -0.25 11.71
CA ARG A 273 5.33 0.54 11.52
C ARG A 273 4.24 -0.25 10.80
N PHE A 274 3.09 -0.35 11.44
CA PHE A 274 1.83 -0.76 10.84
C PHE A 274 0.90 0.45 10.88
N ASN A 275 0.51 0.97 9.71
CA ASN A 275 -0.34 2.16 9.64
C ASN A 275 -1.49 1.94 8.66
N ASN A 276 -2.72 2.23 9.07
CA ASN A 276 -3.90 2.20 8.21
C ASN A 276 -4.14 0.85 7.51
N ASN A 277 -3.87 -0.27 8.20
CA ASN A 277 -4.21 -1.61 7.69
C ASN A 277 -5.59 -2.01 8.24
N ALA A 278 -6.65 -1.50 7.61
CA ALA A 278 -8.01 -1.49 8.16
C ALA A 278 -8.59 -2.89 8.50
N LEU A 279 -8.13 -3.94 7.81
CA LEU A 279 -8.58 -5.32 8.00
C LEU A 279 -7.59 -6.19 8.80
N LEU A 280 -6.49 -5.63 9.32
CA LEU A 280 -5.51 -6.39 10.10
C LEU A 280 -6.13 -6.84 11.43
N GLU A 281 -6.34 -8.15 11.60
CA GLU A 281 -7.07 -8.74 12.73
C GLU A 281 -6.18 -8.92 13.96
N ASN A 282 -4.90 -9.25 13.75
CA ASN A 282 -3.93 -9.45 14.83
C ASN A 282 -2.49 -9.18 14.33
N ILE A 283 -1.55 -9.20 15.26
CA ILE A 283 -0.12 -9.07 15.02
C ILE A 283 0.66 -10.30 15.51
N ASP A 284 0.03 -11.48 15.58
CA ASP A 284 0.61 -12.70 16.17
C ASP A 284 1.86 -13.20 15.42
N GLY A 285 1.99 -12.82 14.15
CA GLY A 285 3.22 -12.97 13.39
C GLY A 285 4.45 -12.30 14.01
N LEU A 286 4.31 -11.39 14.98
CA LEU A 286 5.46 -10.80 15.68
C LEU A 286 5.90 -11.56 16.94
N SER A 287 5.32 -12.73 17.21
CA SER A 287 5.50 -13.46 18.48
C SER A 287 6.96 -13.83 18.83
N SER A 288 7.88 -13.82 17.86
CA SER A 288 9.32 -14.03 18.08
C SER A 288 10.12 -12.73 18.25
N LEU A 289 9.54 -11.56 18.00
CA LEU A 289 10.21 -10.27 17.99
C LEU A 289 10.64 -9.89 19.40
N LYS A 290 11.95 -9.66 19.59
CA LYS A 290 12.55 -9.33 20.88
C LYS A 290 12.97 -7.88 21.01
N SER A 291 13.36 -7.25 19.91
CA SER A 291 13.86 -5.87 19.94
C SER A 291 13.54 -5.09 18.68
N VAL A 292 13.14 -3.84 18.89
CA VAL A 292 13.01 -2.79 17.88
C VAL A 292 13.94 -1.65 18.27
N GLY A 293 14.86 -1.26 17.39
CA GLY A 293 15.92 -0.33 17.76
C GLY A 293 15.47 1.13 17.86
N THR A 294 14.36 1.52 17.22
CA THR A 294 13.76 2.86 17.38
C THR A 294 12.30 2.77 17.81
N ASP A 295 11.36 2.96 16.89
CA ASP A 295 9.93 3.12 17.16
C ASP A 295 9.13 1.88 16.77
N PHE A 296 8.16 1.51 17.59
CA PHE A 296 7.09 0.57 17.24
C PHE A 296 5.78 1.35 17.12
N ASP A 297 5.28 1.51 15.90
CA ASP A 297 4.02 2.18 15.60
C ASP A 297 2.96 1.18 15.13
N LEU A 298 1.83 1.10 15.83
CA LEU A 298 0.62 0.40 15.40
C LEU A 298 -0.54 1.39 15.36
N LEU A 299 -0.80 1.93 14.17
CA LEU A 299 -1.70 3.06 13.95
C LEU A 299 -2.83 2.68 12.98
N GLY A 300 -4.05 3.11 13.28
CA GLY A 300 -5.17 2.98 12.34
C GLY A 300 -5.49 1.53 11.95
N SER A 301 -5.37 0.59 12.89
CA SER A 301 -5.67 -0.84 12.70
C SER A 301 -6.81 -1.23 13.66
N PRO A 302 -8.08 -0.95 13.30
CA PRO A 302 -9.19 -0.93 14.24
C PRO A 302 -9.63 -2.30 14.77
N LEU A 303 -9.29 -3.38 14.06
CA LEU A 303 -9.69 -4.75 14.42
C LEU A 303 -8.75 -5.44 15.42
N ILE A 304 -7.63 -4.81 15.79
CA ILE A 304 -6.69 -5.38 16.77
C ILE A 304 -7.37 -5.50 18.14
N GLU A 305 -7.53 -6.73 18.63
CA GLU A 305 -8.15 -7.03 19.94
C GLU A 305 -7.13 -7.11 21.09
N ASN A 306 -5.88 -7.48 20.79
CA ASN A 306 -4.83 -7.68 21.78
C ASN A 306 -3.43 -7.51 21.16
N LEU A 307 -2.41 -7.46 22.02
CA LEU A 307 -1.01 -7.33 21.63
C LEU A 307 -0.21 -8.62 21.88
N ASN A 308 -0.83 -9.81 21.86
CA ASN A 308 -0.15 -11.07 22.23
C ASN A 308 1.02 -11.40 21.29
N GLY A 309 0.96 -10.95 20.05
CA GLY A 309 2.10 -10.96 19.12
C GLY A 309 3.35 -10.24 19.63
N LEU A 310 3.26 -9.37 20.65
CA LEU A 310 4.40 -8.69 21.25
C LEU A 310 4.90 -9.36 22.54
N SER A 311 4.41 -10.56 22.86
CA SER A 311 4.73 -11.26 24.11
C SER A 311 6.22 -11.58 24.31
N SER A 312 7.03 -11.61 23.25
CA SER A 312 8.49 -11.77 23.35
C SER A 312 9.27 -10.44 23.34
N LEU A 313 8.60 -9.32 23.13
CA LEU A 313 9.25 -8.02 22.94
C LEU A 313 9.83 -7.53 24.26
N GLU A 314 11.15 -7.35 24.30
CA GLU A 314 11.87 -6.92 25.49
C GLU A 314 12.31 -5.45 25.41
N ASN A 315 12.61 -4.93 24.21
CA ASN A 315 13.16 -3.58 24.06
C ASN A 315 12.57 -2.85 22.85
N VAL A 316 12.19 -1.59 23.06
CA VAL A 316 11.93 -0.59 22.01
C VAL A 316 12.85 0.59 22.31
N GLY A 317 13.64 1.04 21.34
CA GLY A 317 14.66 2.06 21.63
C GLY A 317 14.07 3.41 22.05
N VAL A 318 13.00 3.85 21.37
CA VAL A 318 12.43 5.18 21.54
C VAL A 318 10.96 5.09 21.94
N GLU A 319 10.03 4.97 20.98
CA GLU A 319 8.60 5.06 21.27
C GLU A 319 7.87 3.76 20.90
N LEU A 320 7.02 3.27 21.82
CA LEU A 320 5.96 2.33 21.48
C LEU A 320 4.64 3.10 21.44
N HIS A 321 4.08 3.23 20.23
CA HIS A 321 2.87 3.97 19.95
C HIS A 321 1.78 3.06 19.38
N VAL A 322 0.68 2.92 20.11
CA VAL A 322 -0.51 2.21 19.63
C VAL A 322 -1.68 3.18 19.59
N SER A 323 -2.26 3.37 18.41
CA SER A 323 -3.36 4.30 18.23
C SER A 323 -4.44 3.81 17.26
N GLY A 324 -5.70 4.00 17.66
CA GLY A 324 -6.84 3.63 16.82
C GLY A 324 -7.10 2.13 16.71
N SER A 325 -6.62 1.32 17.67
CA SER A 325 -7.01 -0.08 17.83
C SER A 325 -8.30 -0.15 18.66
N LEU A 326 -9.44 -0.10 17.97
CA LEU A 326 -10.74 0.15 18.61
C LEU A 326 -11.23 -1.00 19.50
N LEU A 327 -10.75 -2.22 19.25
CA LEU A 327 -11.10 -3.42 20.03
C LEU A 327 -10.05 -3.78 21.10
N LEU A 328 -8.94 -3.04 21.20
CA LEU A 328 -7.87 -3.32 22.15
C LEU A 328 -8.34 -3.05 23.58
N GLU A 329 -8.40 -4.08 24.43
CA GLU A 329 -8.88 -3.94 25.82
C GLU A 329 -7.75 -3.81 26.85
N ASN A 330 -6.61 -4.45 26.61
CA ASN A 330 -5.53 -4.57 27.58
C ASN A 330 -4.13 -4.59 26.94
N LEU A 331 -3.11 -4.34 27.77
CA LEU A 331 -1.69 -4.31 27.36
C LEU A 331 -0.89 -5.56 27.79
N ASN A 332 -1.53 -6.69 28.06
CA ASN A 332 -0.85 -7.88 28.63
C ASN A 332 0.22 -8.48 27.70
N GLY A 333 0.08 -8.29 26.40
CA GLY A 333 1.09 -8.64 25.41
C GLY A 333 2.43 -7.92 25.60
N LEU A 334 2.47 -6.82 26.35
CA LEU A 334 3.69 -6.05 26.63
C LEU A 334 4.36 -6.42 27.97
N SER A 335 3.91 -7.49 28.64
CA SER A 335 4.39 -7.86 29.98
C SER A 335 5.88 -8.20 30.10
N ASN A 336 6.53 -8.54 28.98
CA ASN A 336 7.97 -8.79 28.94
C ASN A 336 8.81 -7.58 28.50
N LEU A 337 8.18 -6.45 28.18
CA LEU A 337 8.87 -5.23 27.77
C LEU A 337 9.67 -4.68 28.96
N LYS A 338 10.98 -4.54 28.78
CA LYS A 338 11.94 -4.08 29.81
C LYS A 338 12.33 -2.62 29.62
N SER A 339 12.36 -2.15 28.37
CA SER A 339 12.72 -0.76 28.08
C SER A 339 11.96 -0.19 26.88
N ALA A 340 11.51 1.05 27.03
CA ALA A 340 11.03 1.95 25.99
C ALA A 340 11.19 3.39 26.50
N SER A 341 11.70 4.33 25.71
CA SER A 341 11.83 5.72 26.20
C SER A 341 10.45 6.35 26.49
N LEU A 342 9.47 6.07 25.63
CA LEU A 342 8.11 6.58 25.70
C LEU A 342 7.08 5.50 25.32
N LEU A 343 5.97 5.45 26.05
CA LEU A 343 4.77 4.70 25.69
C LEU A 343 3.64 5.68 25.37
N ARG A 344 3.03 5.55 24.20
CA ARG A 344 1.87 6.34 23.78
C ARG A 344 0.73 5.42 23.38
N PHE A 345 -0.40 5.60 24.06
CA PHE A 345 -1.65 4.93 23.74
C PHE A 345 -2.71 6.00 23.53
N SER A 346 -3.33 6.04 22.36
CA SER A 346 -4.38 7.02 22.02
C SER A 346 -5.46 6.43 21.12
N ASP A 347 -6.66 7.01 21.14
CA ASP A 347 -7.79 6.61 20.32
C ASP A 347 -8.14 5.10 20.39
N ASN A 348 -7.73 4.40 21.47
CA ASN A 348 -8.05 2.99 21.73
C ASN A 348 -9.28 2.91 22.63
N VAL A 349 -10.47 3.04 22.04
CA VAL A 349 -11.72 3.29 22.76
C VAL A 349 -12.17 2.18 23.70
N SER A 350 -11.60 0.99 23.56
CA SER A 350 -11.86 -0.16 24.44
C SER A 350 -10.76 -0.35 25.48
N LEU A 351 -9.64 0.37 25.42
CA LEU A 351 -8.47 0.13 26.26
C LEU A 351 -8.71 0.61 27.69
N TYR A 352 -8.92 -0.34 28.61
CA TYR A 352 -9.18 -0.07 30.02
C TYR A 352 -8.14 -0.67 30.97
N ASP A 353 -7.29 -1.59 30.52
CA ASP A 353 -6.34 -2.34 31.36
C ASP A 353 -4.87 -2.13 30.93
N TYR A 354 -4.13 -1.43 31.78
CA TYR A 354 -2.70 -1.13 31.64
C TYR A 354 -1.82 -2.00 32.54
N CYS A 355 -2.37 -3.01 33.21
CA CYS A 355 -1.62 -3.82 34.18
C CYS A 355 -0.44 -4.57 33.53
N GLY A 356 -0.54 -4.92 32.24
CA GLY A 356 0.54 -5.52 31.47
C GLY A 356 1.83 -4.69 31.40
N ILE A 357 1.78 -3.37 31.57
CA ILE A 357 2.98 -2.50 31.57
C ILE A 357 3.39 -2.01 32.97
N LYS A 358 2.76 -2.52 34.04
CA LYS A 358 3.00 -2.04 35.41
C LYS A 358 4.45 -2.25 35.85
N ASP A 359 5.03 -3.41 35.56
CA ASP A 359 6.41 -3.73 35.95
C ASP A 359 7.42 -2.86 35.20
N LEU A 360 7.19 -2.60 33.92
CA LEU A 360 7.98 -1.68 33.11
C LEU A 360 8.00 -0.26 33.72
N LEU A 361 6.83 0.26 34.10
CA LEU A 361 6.72 1.59 34.71
C LEU A 361 7.29 1.66 36.13
N THR A 362 7.17 0.58 36.91
CA THR A 362 7.71 0.48 38.28
C THR A 362 9.23 0.50 38.27
N ASN A 363 9.85 -0.10 37.25
CA ASN A 363 11.30 -0.17 37.10
C ASN A 363 11.88 1.03 36.33
N ASP A 364 11.10 2.09 36.10
CA ASP A 364 11.48 3.25 35.29
C ASP A 364 11.99 2.89 33.89
N GLY A 365 11.57 1.73 33.37
CA GLY A 365 11.95 1.29 32.02
C GLY A 365 11.23 2.07 30.93
N ALA A 366 10.16 2.81 31.27
CA ALA A 366 9.51 3.75 30.36
C ALA A 366 8.79 4.93 31.03
N ASN A 367 8.55 5.96 30.21
CA ASN A 367 7.61 7.04 30.52
C ASN A 367 6.27 6.77 29.85
N LEU A 368 5.16 6.92 30.58
CA LEU A 368 3.82 6.88 30.01
C LEU A 368 3.43 8.28 29.56
N TYR A 369 3.24 8.46 28.25
CA TYR A 369 2.78 9.71 27.68
C TYR A 369 1.40 10.08 28.24
N HIS A 370 1.30 11.28 28.81
CA HIS A 370 0.08 11.80 29.43
C HIS A 370 -0.25 13.24 28.96
N ASN A 371 0.50 13.78 27.99
CA ASN A 371 0.30 15.15 27.54
C ASN A 371 -0.80 15.20 26.48
N GLY A 372 -1.85 15.97 26.72
CA GLY A 372 -2.96 16.06 25.77
C GLY A 372 -3.92 14.87 25.82
N GLN A 373 -4.84 14.84 24.86
CA GLN A 373 -6.05 14.04 24.92
C GLN A 373 -5.83 12.68 24.28
N ARG A 374 -5.95 11.63 25.08
CA ARG A 374 -5.66 10.26 24.62
C ARG A 374 -6.89 9.53 24.10
N TYR A 375 -8.10 9.81 24.57
CA TYR A 375 -9.33 9.15 24.08
C TYR A 375 -9.31 7.61 24.15
N ASN A 376 -8.58 7.03 25.12
CA ASN A 376 -8.76 5.63 25.48
C ASN A 376 -9.95 5.49 26.45
N ARG A 377 -10.40 4.26 26.70
CA ARG A 377 -11.46 4.01 27.70
C ARG A 377 -11.03 4.46 29.09
N PHE A 378 -9.81 4.10 29.48
CA PHE A 378 -9.16 4.56 30.71
C PHE A 378 -7.88 5.31 30.36
N ASN A 379 -7.66 6.47 30.97
CA ASN A 379 -6.49 7.32 30.68
C ASN A 379 -5.67 7.56 31.97
N PRO A 380 -5.04 6.51 32.54
CA PRO A 380 -4.27 6.67 33.76
C PRO A 380 -2.97 7.44 33.51
N THR A 381 -2.50 8.11 34.56
CA THR A 381 -1.12 8.60 34.70
C THR A 381 -0.18 7.45 35.07
N LYS A 382 1.14 7.64 34.89
CA LYS A 382 2.15 6.69 35.37
C LYS A 382 1.98 6.37 36.86
N SER A 383 1.69 7.39 37.68
CA SER A 383 1.51 7.20 39.13
C SER A 383 0.30 6.33 39.46
N GLU A 384 -0.80 6.45 38.72
CA GLU A 384 -1.98 5.61 38.96
C GLU A 384 -1.73 4.15 38.61
N VAL A 385 -1.10 3.87 37.46
CA VAL A 385 -0.75 2.49 37.08
C VAL A 385 0.18 1.84 38.10
N VAL A 386 1.18 2.58 38.60
CA VAL A 386 2.17 2.06 39.56
C VAL A 386 1.59 1.93 40.97
N ASN A 387 0.90 2.95 41.48
CA ASN A 387 0.57 3.09 42.90
C ASN A 387 -0.91 2.86 43.25
N SER A 388 -1.81 2.81 42.27
CA SER A 388 -3.26 2.74 42.49
C SER A 388 -3.86 1.64 41.61
N THR A 389 -4.83 1.96 40.75
CA THR A 389 -5.41 1.04 39.79
C THR A 389 -4.72 1.12 38.44
N CYS A 390 -4.32 -0.04 37.92
CA CYS A 390 -3.83 -0.19 36.54
C CYS A 390 -4.95 -0.57 35.57
N SER A 391 -6.19 -0.77 36.04
CA SER A 391 -7.33 -1.12 35.20
C SER A 391 -8.62 -0.51 35.74
N GLU A 392 -9.37 0.19 34.88
CA GLU A 392 -10.69 0.71 35.23
C GLU A 392 -11.65 0.69 34.04
N LEU A 393 -12.75 -0.05 34.16
CA LEU A 393 -13.78 -0.10 33.14
C LEU A 393 -14.68 1.15 33.20
N VAL A 394 -14.21 2.24 32.61
CA VAL A 394 -14.96 3.50 32.52
C VAL A 394 -16.26 3.27 31.70
N PRO A 395 -17.43 3.76 32.18
CA PRO A 395 -18.69 3.62 31.44
C PRO A 395 -18.66 4.30 30.06
N LEU A 396 -19.43 3.78 29.11
CA LEU A 396 -19.61 4.44 27.81
C LEU A 396 -20.20 5.85 28.00
N GLY A 397 -19.79 6.80 27.17
CA GLY A 397 -20.20 8.20 27.28
C GLY A 397 -19.49 8.99 28.41
N VAL A 398 -18.53 8.38 29.10
CA VAL A 398 -17.68 9.04 30.10
C VAL A 398 -16.26 9.19 29.56
N TYR A 399 -15.74 10.41 29.52
CA TYR A 399 -14.32 10.68 29.30
C TYR A 399 -13.59 10.71 30.64
N ASP A 400 -12.49 9.97 30.74
CA ASP A 400 -11.63 9.94 31.92
C ASP A 400 -10.40 10.83 31.71
N GLY A 401 -10.33 11.95 32.44
CA GLY A 401 -9.27 12.95 32.35
C GLY A 401 -9.72 14.35 31.90
N ASN A 402 -8.74 15.22 31.66
CA ASN A 402 -8.96 16.59 31.22
C ASN A 402 -9.07 16.67 29.70
N LEU A 403 -9.99 17.51 29.22
CA LEU A 403 -10.33 17.62 27.81
C LEU A 403 -10.44 19.11 27.40
N LEU A 404 -9.94 19.46 26.21
CA LEU A 404 -9.88 20.83 25.68
C LEU A 404 -10.35 20.84 24.23
N MET A 405 -11.42 21.55 23.92
CA MET A 405 -11.88 21.75 22.55
C MET A 405 -11.21 23.00 22.01
N ASP A 406 -10.22 22.84 21.13
CA ASP A 406 -9.55 23.96 20.44
C ASP A 406 -9.47 23.79 18.92
N SER A 407 -9.98 22.68 18.40
CA SER A 407 -10.05 22.38 16.96
C SER A 407 -11.35 21.67 16.58
N ASN A 408 -11.73 21.76 15.30
CA ASN A 408 -12.87 21.00 14.78
C ASN A 408 -12.65 19.48 14.89
N SER A 409 -11.40 19.01 14.83
CA SER A 409 -11.10 17.59 14.97
C SER A 409 -11.45 17.07 16.37
N ASP A 410 -11.25 17.87 17.41
CA ASP A 410 -11.57 17.46 18.79
C ASP A 410 -13.09 17.41 19.00
N ILE A 411 -13.81 18.34 18.38
CA ILE A 411 -15.28 18.38 18.38
C ILE A 411 -15.84 17.12 17.69
N GLU A 412 -15.35 16.77 16.51
CA GLU A 412 -15.77 15.55 15.79
C GLU A 412 -15.54 14.29 16.63
N LYS A 413 -14.38 14.21 17.30
CA LYS A 413 -14.08 13.10 18.22
C LYS A 413 -15.03 13.08 19.41
N PHE A 414 -15.28 14.22 20.06
CA PHE A 414 -16.20 14.33 21.19
C PHE A 414 -17.60 13.82 20.84
N VAL A 415 -18.14 14.31 19.73
CA VAL A 415 -19.48 13.93 19.24
C VAL A 415 -19.53 12.44 18.89
N SER A 416 -18.50 11.91 18.21
CA SER A 416 -18.46 10.49 17.81
C SER A 416 -18.51 9.50 18.99
N LYS A 417 -18.12 9.94 20.20
CA LYS A 417 -18.12 9.11 21.42
C LYS A 417 -19.36 9.31 22.28
N ASN A 418 -20.24 10.24 21.90
CA ASN A 418 -21.44 10.59 22.65
C ASN A 418 -21.11 10.88 24.14
N PHE A 419 -20.09 11.69 24.39
CA PHE A 419 -19.70 12.02 25.75
C PHE A 419 -20.78 12.88 26.43
N HIS A 420 -21.27 12.39 27.57
CA HIS A 420 -22.19 13.10 28.46
C HIS A 420 -21.56 13.39 29.83
N THR A 421 -20.38 12.83 30.12
CA THR A 421 -19.67 13.07 31.38
C THR A 421 -18.17 13.19 31.16
N ILE A 422 -17.55 14.20 31.75
CA ILE A 422 -16.10 14.41 31.79
C ILE A 422 -15.61 14.28 33.24
N ARG A 423 -14.80 13.26 33.52
CA ARG A 423 -14.12 13.06 34.82
C ARG A 423 -12.83 13.87 34.87
N GLY A 424 -12.95 15.18 34.86
CA GLY A 424 -11.83 16.11 34.85
C GLY A 424 -12.30 17.52 34.52
N SER A 425 -11.36 18.37 34.12
CA SER A 425 -11.67 19.70 33.60
C SER A 425 -12.00 19.63 32.11
N PHE A 426 -12.97 20.44 31.69
CA PHE A 426 -13.39 20.58 30.31
C PHE A 426 -13.21 22.03 29.84
N GLY A 427 -12.39 22.23 28.83
CA GLY A 427 -12.13 23.54 28.22
C GLY A 427 -12.75 23.65 26.83
N VAL A 428 -13.24 24.84 26.49
CA VAL A 428 -13.62 25.27 25.14
C VAL A 428 -12.85 26.56 24.87
N ASN A 429 -11.98 26.55 23.87
CA ASN A 429 -11.06 27.65 23.61
C ASN A 429 -10.86 27.89 22.12
N GLY A 430 -10.97 29.14 21.68
CA GLY A 430 -10.57 29.57 20.34
C GLY A 430 -11.72 30.12 19.50
N GLN A 431 -11.40 31.15 18.72
CA GLN A 431 -12.35 31.93 17.92
C GLN A 431 -13.02 31.13 16.79
N ALA A 432 -12.46 29.98 16.42
CA ALA A 432 -13.10 29.09 15.44
C ALA A 432 -14.42 28.48 15.96
N ILE A 433 -14.63 28.48 17.29
CA ILE A 433 -15.81 27.92 17.93
C ILE A 433 -16.89 29.02 18.01
N THR A 434 -17.95 28.84 17.22
CA THR A 434 -19.05 29.82 17.07
C THR A 434 -20.39 29.33 17.62
N ASN A 435 -20.49 28.07 18.02
CA ASN A 435 -21.63 27.49 18.74
C ASN A 435 -21.17 26.35 19.66
N LEU A 436 -22.04 25.89 20.57
CA LEU A 436 -21.80 24.78 21.48
C LEU A 436 -22.74 23.59 21.23
N ASP A 437 -23.29 23.44 20.01
CA ASP A 437 -24.25 22.38 19.68
C ASP A 437 -23.69 20.98 19.97
N PHE A 438 -22.37 20.81 19.85
CA PHE A 438 -21.67 19.56 20.15
C PHE A 438 -21.72 19.15 21.64
N LEU A 439 -22.17 20.06 22.52
CA LEU A 439 -22.34 19.82 23.95
C LEU A 439 -23.78 19.45 24.34
N GLU A 440 -24.69 19.25 23.38
CA GLU A 440 -26.12 18.99 23.64
C GLU A 440 -26.41 17.79 24.57
N ASN A 441 -25.43 16.89 24.76
CA ASN A 441 -25.53 15.71 25.62
C ASN A 441 -24.66 15.81 26.89
N LEU A 442 -23.88 16.89 27.07
CA LEU A 442 -23.01 17.05 28.22
C LEU A 442 -23.82 17.34 29.49
N GLU A 443 -23.77 16.40 30.44
CA GLU A 443 -24.49 16.50 31.71
C GLU A 443 -23.56 16.82 32.89
N THR A 444 -22.30 16.40 32.85
CA THR A 444 -21.41 16.48 34.03
C THR A 444 -19.97 16.76 33.66
N VAL A 445 -19.35 17.73 34.33
CA VAL A 445 -17.91 17.97 34.36
C VAL A 445 -17.47 17.90 35.83
N THR A 446 -16.69 16.90 36.22
CA THR A 446 -16.41 16.69 37.65
C THR A 446 -15.44 17.72 38.24
N SER A 447 -14.69 18.45 37.39
CA SER A 447 -13.87 19.60 37.78
C SER A 447 -14.35 20.88 37.07
N ASP A 448 -13.47 21.56 36.34
CA ASP A 448 -13.71 22.93 35.89
C ASP A 448 -14.27 22.93 34.48
N LEU A 449 -15.38 23.63 34.25
CA LEU A 449 -15.83 24.01 32.92
C LEU A 449 -15.28 25.39 32.58
N ASN A 450 -14.50 25.47 31.51
CA ASN A 450 -13.85 26.70 31.10
C ASN A 450 -14.16 27.05 29.63
N ILE A 451 -14.78 28.19 29.38
CA ILE A 451 -15.12 28.68 28.04
C ILE A 451 -14.46 30.04 27.84
N ARG A 452 -13.49 30.12 26.93
CA ARG A 452 -12.72 31.36 26.74
C ARG A 452 -12.30 31.62 25.30
N ASN A 453 -12.07 32.90 24.97
CA ASN A 453 -11.53 33.31 23.67
C ASN A 453 -12.29 32.72 22.47
N THR A 454 -13.62 32.65 22.56
CA THR A 454 -14.50 32.15 21.48
C THR A 454 -15.26 33.29 20.79
N ASP A 455 -15.84 32.99 19.62
CA ASP A 455 -16.75 33.89 18.89
C ASP A 455 -18.23 33.56 19.18
N LEU A 456 -18.51 32.95 20.34
CA LEU A 456 -19.86 32.62 20.80
C LEU A 456 -20.68 33.90 21.05
N THR A 457 -21.93 33.88 20.61
CA THR A 457 -22.93 34.90 20.98
C THR A 457 -23.87 34.44 22.09
N ASN A 458 -24.04 33.13 22.24
CA ASN A 458 -24.86 32.51 23.27
C ASN A 458 -24.20 31.22 23.82
N LEU A 459 -24.83 30.62 24.84
CA LEU A 459 -24.42 29.34 25.44
C LEU A 459 -25.38 28.19 25.13
N ASP A 460 -26.15 28.29 24.04
CA ASP A 460 -27.07 27.23 23.62
C ASP A 460 -26.28 25.94 23.37
N GLY A 461 -26.82 24.80 23.82
CA GLY A 461 -26.12 23.52 23.83
C GLY A 461 -25.64 23.08 25.21
N LEU A 462 -25.61 23.97 26.21
CA LEU A 462 -25.36 23.62 27.63
C LEU A 462 -26.63 23.28 28.42
N ASP A 463 -27.78 23.17 27.76
CA ASP A 463 -29.09 23.02 28.40
C ASP A 463 -29.25 21.76 29.25
N LYS A 464 -28.43 20.72 28.98
CA LYS A 464 -28.43 19.45 29.74
C LYS A 464 -27.41 19.41 30.86
N LEU A 465 -26.59 20.45 31.05
CA LEU A 465 -25.57 20.46 32.08
C LEU A 465 -26.22 20.41 33.47
N ILE A 466 -25.80 19.47 34.30
CA ILE A 466 -26.32 19.22 35.65
C ILE A 466 -25.27 19.53 36.70
N TYR A 467 -23.99 19.26 36.43
CA TYR A 467 -22.94 19.39 37.43
C TYR A 467 -21.66 19.96 36.82
N VAL A 468 -21.14 21.02 37.45
CA VAL A 468 -19.74 21.44 37.33
C VAL A 468 -19.17 21.78 38.70
N ASN A 469 -17.89 21.54 38.94
CA ASN A 469 -17.26 21.96 40.19
C ASN A 469 -16.98 23.47 40.20
N GLN A 470 -16.45 23.99 39.08
CA GLN A 470 -16.21 25.42 38.88
C GLN A 470 -16.60 25.81 37.46
N LEU A 471 -17.18 27.00 37.29
CA LEU A 471 -17.56 27.57 36.00
C LEU A 471 -16.76 28.85 35.73
N PHE A 472 -16.03 28.85 34.62
CA PHE A 472 -15.24 29.98 34.15
C PHE A 472 -15.65 30.31 32.71
N ILE A 473 -16.22 31.49 32.48
CA ILE A 473 -16.60 31.97 31.14
C ILE A 473 -15.98 33.35 30.96
N GLN A 474 -14.91 33.46 30.19
CA GLN A 474 -14.11 34.68 30.16
C GLN A 474 -13.59 35.02 28.77
N GLU A 475 -13.35 36.30 28.48
CA GLU A 475 -12.71 36.73 27.23
C GLU A 475 -13.50 36.34 25.97
N ASN A 476 -14.83 36.24 26.03
CA ASN A 476 -15.69 35.97 24.87
C ASN A 476 -16.37 37.28 24.42
N ALA A 477 -15.72 38.00 23.51
CA ALA A 477 -16.05 39.40 23.18
C ALA A 477 -17.46 39.62 22.58
N MET A 478 -18.11 38.57 22.09
CA MET A 478 -19.45 38.62 21.49
C MET A 478 -20.54 37.98 22.36
N LEU A 479 -20.18 37.39 23.49
CA LEU A 479 -21.08 36.56 24.29
C LEU A 479 -22.02 37.44 25.14
N ALA A 480 -23.29 37.51 24.74
CA ALA A 480 -24.33 38.32 25.39
C ALA A 480 -25.49 37.50 25.97
N ASP A 481 -25.65 36.25 25.56
CA ASP A 481 -26.78 35.39 25.95
C ASP A 481 -26.31 34.16 26.72
N TYR A 482 -26.74 34.07 27.98
CA TYR A 482 -26.39 33.00 28.92
C TYR A 482 -27.57 32.06 29.19
N CYS A 483 -28.69 32.19 28.46
CA CYS A 483 -29.91 31.47 28.76
C CYS A 483 -29.79 29.95 28.60
N GLY A 484 -28.82 29.45 27.81
CA GLY A 484 -28.47 28.02 27.75
C GLY A 484 -27.99 27.42 29.09
N LEU A 485 -27.68 28.25 30.10
CA LEU A 485 -27.38 27.80 31.45
C LEU A 485 -28.61 27.73 32.37
N ASN A 486 -29.79 28.19 31.97
CA ASN A 486 -30.95 28.31 32.87
C ASN A 486 -31.29 26.99 33.57
N SER A 487 -31.35 25.88 32.83
CA SER A 487 -31.60 24.54 33.39
C SER A 487 -30.57 24.16 34.45
N PHE A 488 -29.30 24.47 34.22
CA PHE A 488 -28.21 24.24 35.15
C PHE A 488 -28.31 25.13 36.39
N ILE A 489 -28.71 26.40 36.24
CA ILE A 489 -28.89 27.34 37.36
C ILE A 489 -30.09 26.93 38.24
N GLU A 490 -31.17 26.46 37.64
CA GLU A 490 -32.38 26.05 38.36
C GLU A 490 -32.22 24.70 39.08
N ASN A 491 -31.62 23.71 38.40
CA ASN A 491 -31.66 22.30 38.83
C ASN A 491 -30.28 21.66 39.01
N GLY A 492 -29.23 22.33 38.57
CA GLY A 492 -27.86 21.83 38.64
C GLY A 492 -27.17 22.11 39.97
N THR A 493 -25.94 21.63 40.09
CA THR A 493 -25.08 21.88 41.24
C THR A 493 -23.77 22.51 40.79
N ILE A 494 -23.55 23.73 41.26
CA ILE A 494 -22.21 24.29 41.47
C ILE A 494 -21.94 24.03 42.94
N ASN A 495 -20.92 23.24 43.28
CA ASN A 495 -20.54 23.03 44.69
C ASN A 495 -20.43 24.42 45.36
N ASN A 496 -20.81 24.64 46.64
CA ASN A 496 -21.03 25.98 47.25
C ASN A 496 -20.20 26.34 48.54
N THR A 497 -18.97 25.85 48.70
CA THR A 497 -17.98 26.09 49.77
C THR A 497 -16.78 27.06 49.49
N GLY A 498 -16.90 28.20 48.76
CA GLY A 498 -15.80 29.20 48.58
C GLY A 498 -15.97 30.34 47.52
N ASP A 499 -15.08 31.35 47.50
CA ASP A 499 -15.24 32.63 46.74
C ASP A 499 -14.86 32.63 45.23
N TYR A 500 -14.31 31.54 44.66
CA TYR A 500 -13.68 31.54 43.31
C TYR A 500 -14.28 30.54 42.29
N ARG A 501 -15.60 30.37 42.24
CA ARG A 501 -16.22 29.18 41.56
C ARG A 501 -17.19 29.49 40.44
N TYR A 502 -17.54 30.75 40.28
CA TYR A 502 -18.30 31.28 39.16
C TYR A 502 -17.60 32.57 38.75
N ILE A 503 -16.93 32.55 37.61
CA ILE A 503 -16.22 33.73 37.09
C ILE A 503 -16.72 33.96 35.68
N ILE A 504 -17.49 35.03 35.52
CA ILE A 504 -17.91 35.55 34.23
C ILE A 504 -17.37 36.98 34.12
N THR A 505 -16.31 37.15 33.33
CA THR A 505 -15.62 38.44 33.17
C THR A 505 -15.14 38.62 31.74
N ASP A 506 -15.00 39.88 31.31
CA ASP A 506 -14.42 40.21 30.00
C ASP A 506 -15.19 39.62 28.81
N ASN A 507 -16.49 39.37 28.98
CA ASN A 507 -17.44 39.06 27.90
C ASN A 507 -18.28 40.29 27.54
N LEU A 508 -19.12 40.20 26.48
CA LEU A 508 -20.02 41.30 26.10
C LEU A 508 -21.04 41.61 27.22
N TYR A 509 -21.64 40.57 27.79
CA TYR A 509 -22.47 40.62 29.00
C TYR A 509 -21.83 39.76 30.09
N ASN A 510 -21.84 40.22 31.35
CA ASN A 510 -21.22 39.50 32.47
C ASN A 510 -22.20 39.41 33.65
N PRO A 511 -23.25 38.57 33.53
CA PRO A 511 -24.25 38.42 34.59
C PRO A 511 -23.60 37.86 35.85
N THR A 512 -24.08 38.29 37.01
CA THR A 512 -23.82 37.60 38.26
C THR A 512 -24.67 36.33 38.37
N LEU A 513 -24.31 35.45 39.29
CA LEU A 513 -25.14 34.27 39.58
C LEU A 513 -26.57 34.66 40.02
N GLU A 514 -26.72 35.77 40.75
CA GLU A 514 -28.02 36.28 41.18
C GLU A 514 -28.86 36.78 39.99
N ASP A 515 -28.23 37.44 39.01
CA ASP A 515 -28.90 37.88 37.78
C ASP A 515 -29.49 36.68 37.03
N LEU A 516 -28.71 35.61 36.84
CA LEU A 516 -29.19 34.39 36.19
C LEU A 516 -30.31 33.69 36.98
N GLN A 517 -30.21 33.63 38.31
CA GLN A 517 -31.27 33.07 39.17
C GLN A 517 -32.58 33.85 39.09
N ASN A 518 -32.50 35.15 38.80
CA ASN A 518 -33.66 36.03 38.58
C ASN A 518 -34.13 36.04 37.11
N GLY A 519 -33.54 35.22 36.24
CA GLY A 519 -33.89 35.11 34.83
C GLY A 519 -33.31 36.21 33.93
N GLN A 520 -32.32 36.98 34.40
CA GLN A 520 -31.65 38.03 33.64
C GLN A 520 -30.46 37.46 32.85
N CYS A 521 -30.75 36.60 31.87
CA CYS A 521 -29.74 35.87 31.11
C CYS A 521 -29.26 36.54 29.81
N THR A 522 -29.78 37.71 29.44
CA THR A 522 -29.36 38.49 28.25
C THR A 522 -29.13 39.96 28.59
N ASP A 523 -28.22 40.64 27.88
CA ASP A 523 -27.98 42.10 27.94
C ASP A 523 -29.16 42.94 27.41
#